data_AF-G0N741-F1
#
_entry.id   AF-G0N741-F1
#
_cell.length_a   1.000
_cell.length_b   1.000
_cell.length_c   1.000
_cell.angle_alpha   90.00
_cell.angle_beta   90.00
_cell.angle_gamma   90.00
#
_symmetry.space_group_name_H-M   'P 1'
#
loop_
_entity.id
_entity.type
_entity.pdbx_description
1 polymer ?
#
loop_
_entity_poly.entity_id
_entity_poly.type
_entity_poly.pdbx_seq_one_letter_code
_entity_poly.pdbx_strand_id
1 'polypeptide(L)'
;MLTLPERFEELFSRYFHRRCLKCSKSPSMPIICMFCGELLCLDDCCNGTRYDPYSNLKHTASEIEHHAESCSSSSGLFVSLTSSMIIVARGGRAAIWGTVYLDAHKEEDRNLKRGKPLYLCQTRLKWLEFDWAEQEWQRVYNWYSLQHQSSFINHIRECHTHH
;
A
#
# COMPACT_ATOMS: atom_id res chain seq x y z
N MET A 1 -3.26 14.91 -0.75
CA MET A 1 -2.94 13.59 -1.32
C MET A 1 -1.81 13.77 -2.33
N LEU A 2 -0.90 12.82 -2.41
CA LEU A 2 0.21 12.76 -3.37
C LEU A 2 -0.35 12.88 -4.79
N THR A 3 0.19 13.81 -5.57
CA THR A 3 -0.07 13.86 -7.00
C THR A 3 0.62 12.69 -7.68
N LEU A 4 -0.17 11.69 -8.08
CA LEU A 4 0.31 10.54 -8.83
C LEU A 4 0.72 10.96 -10.25
N PRO A 5 1.91 10.55 -10.73
CA PRO A 5 2.31 10.83 -12.11
C PRO A 5 1.48 10.02 -13.11
N GLU A 6 1.42 10.51 -14.35
CA GLU A 6 0.69 9.86 -15.44
C GLU A 6 1.22 8.46 -15.71
N ARG A 7 2.54 8.26 -15.67
CA ARG A 7 3.17 6.95 -15.87
C ARG A 7 3.61 6.35 -14.55
N PHE A 8 3.28 5.07 -14.33
CA PHE A 8 3.72 4.37 -13.12
C PHE A 8 5.25 4.26 -13.02
N GLU A 9 5.93 4.15 -14.16
CA GLU A 9 7.39 4.12 -14.25
C GLU A 9 8.04 5.39 -13.67
N GLU A 10 7.39 6.55 -13.77
CA GLU A 10 7.88 7.79 -13.18
C GLU A 10 7.77 7.75 -11.66
N LEU A 11 6.67 7.19 -11.13
CA LEU A 11 6.51 6.98 -9.70
C LEU A 11 7.58 6.00 -9.20
N PHE A 12 7.73 4.86 -9.87
CA PHE A 12 8.74 3.87 -9.55
C PHE A 12 10.15 4.49 -9.56
N SER A 13 10.52 5.17 -10.63
CA SER A 13 11.85 5.78 -10.80
C SER A 13 12.13 6.85 -9.74
N ARG A 14 11.10 7.59 -9.30
CA ARG A 14 11.24 8.59 -8.23
C ARG A 14 11.71 7.97 -6.92
N TYR A 15 11.29 6.74 -6.61
CA TYR A 15 11.59 6.06 -5.33
C TYR A 15 12.58 4.89 -5.47
N PHE A 16 12.93 4.50 -6.69
CA PHE A 16 13.87 3.41 -6.95
C PHE A 16 15.18 3.63 -6.19
N HIS A 17 15.64 2.59 -5.49
CA HIS A 17 16.86 2.60 -4.66
C HIS A 17 16.89 3.61 -3.51
N ARG A 18 15.79 4.31 -3.23
CA ARG A 18 15.70 5.14 -2.02
C ARG A 18 15.68 4.26 -0.78
N ARG A 19 16.31 4.77 0.28
CA ARG A 19 16.36 4.11 1.58
C ARG A 19 15.14 4.50 2.41
N CYS A 20 14.55 3.53 3.09
CA CYS A 20 13.53 3.76 4.12
C CYS A 20 14.13 4.64 5.23
N LEU A 21 13.36 5.62 5.70
CA LEU A 21 13.81 6.54 6.75
C LEU A 21 14.02 5.85 8.10
N LYS A 22 13.30 4.75 8.36
CA LYS A 22 13.36 4.00 9.62
C LYS A 22 14.54 3.03 9.68
N CYS A 23 14.69 2.15 8.69
CA CYS A 23 15.76 1.13 8.71
C CYS A 23 17.01 1.50 7.90
N SER A 24 17.00 2.61 7.15
CA SER A 24 18.10 3.05 6.28
C SER A 24 18.51 2.03 5.20
N LYS A 25 17.65 1.05 4.89
CA LYS A 25 17.84 0.05 3.81
C LYS A 25 16.89 0.34 2.65
N SER A 26 17.23 -0.15 1.46
CA SER A 26 16.26 -0.21 0.36
C SER A 26 15.19 -1.25 0.71
N PRO A 27 13.90 -0.90 0.75
CA PRO A 27 12.85 -1.87 1.07
C PRO A 27 12.77 -2.98 0.03
N SER A 28 12.54 -4.22 0.48
CA SER A 28 12.18 -5.37 -0.39
C SER A 28 10.75 -5.29 -0.89
N MET A 29 9.83 -4.83 -0.02
CA MET A 29 8.44 -4.52 -0.36
C MET A 29 8.18 -3.01 -0.14
N PRO A 30 8.65 -2.15 -1.07
CA PRO A 30 8.47 -0.71 -1.01
C PRO A 30 7.02 -0.30 -1.30
N ILE A 31 6.45 0.50 -0.41
CA ILE A 31 5.14 1.13 -0.57
C ILE A 31 5.24 2.64 -0.29
N ILE A 32 4.38 3.43 -0.91
CA ILE A 32 4.37 4.89 -0.75
C ILE A 32 3.05 5.32 -0.11
N CYS A 33 3.10 6.13 0.94
CA CYS A 33 1.91 6.75 1.51
C CYS A 33 1.29 7.75 0.51
N MET A 34 0.01 7.60 0.20
CA MET A 34 -0.70 8.50 -0.71
C MET A 34 -1.06 9.85 -0.09
N PHE A 35 -0.86 10.05 1.22
CA PHE A 35 -1.13 11.34 1.85
C PHE A 35 0.10 12.25 1.85
N CYS A 36 1.25 11.73 2.28
CA CYS A 36 2.49 12.49 2.44
C CYS A 36 3.59 12.15 1.44
N GLY A 37 3.48 11.03 0.71
CA GLY A 37 4.51 10.57 -0.23
C GLY A 37 5.70 9.85 0.41
N GLU A 38 5.63 9.47 1.69
CA GLU A 38 6.73 8.76 2.35
C GLU A 38 6.89 7.32 1.85
N LEU A 39 8.15 6.89 1.68
CA LEU A 39 8.54 5.52 1.35
C LEU A 39 8.64 4.68 2.64
N LEU A 40 7.88 3.60 2.70
CA LEU A 40 7.79 2.70 3.85
C LEU A 40 8.14 1.25 3.43
N CYS A 41 8.53 0.44 4.41
CA CYS A 41 8.66 -1.00 4.29
C CYS A 41 7.35 -1.69 4.70
N LEU A 42 6.83 -2.55 3.82
CA LEU A 42 5.72 -3.44 4.19
C LEU A 42 6.19 -4.72 4.91
N ASP A 43 7.47 -5.08 4.81
CA ASP A 43 8.07 -6.24 5.50
C ASP A 43 8.30 -5.99 7.01
N ASP A 44 8.62 -7.07 7.74
CA ASP A 44 8.82 -7.06 9.20
C ASP A 44 10.02 -6.22 9.69
N CYS A 45 10.88 -5.75 8.78
CA CYS A 45 12.14 -5.08 9.12
C CYS A 45 11.97 -3.73 9.84
N CYS A 46 10.82 -3.11 9.70
CA CYS A 46 10.49 -1.80 10.28
C CYS A 46 9.37 -1.89 11.32
N ASN A 47 9.08 -3.08 11.85
CA ASN A 47 8.05 -3.23 12.87
C ASN A 47 8.47 -2.54 14.19
N GLY A 48 7.49 -1.94 14.86
CA GLY A 48 7.62 -1.32 16.17
C GLY A 48 6.85 -2.10 17.24
N THR A 49 6.98 -1.65 18.48
CA THR A 49 6.17 -2.16 19.59
C THR A 49 5.08 -1.14 19.94
N ARG A 50 3.85 -1.61 20.06
CA ARG A 50 2.68 -0.82 20.46
C ARG A 50 2.13 -1.35 21.77
N TYR A 51 1.81 -0.44 22.68
CA TYR A 51 1.13 -0.78 23.92
C TYR A 51 -0.37 -0.66 23.73
N ASP A 52 -1.11 -1.71 24.06
CA ASP A 52 -2.57 -1.66 24.12
C ASP A 52 -3.02 -1.41 25.58
N PRO A 53 -3.53 -0.20 25.90
CA PRO A 53 -3.96 0.13 27.25
C PRO A 53 -5.19 -0.65 27.71
N TYR A 54 -5.96 -1.26 26.80
CA TYR A 54 -7.13 -2.05 27.16
C TYR A 54 -6.76 -3.47 27.61
N SER A 55 -5.84 -4.12 26.89
CA SER A 55 -5.37 -5.47 27.22
C SER A 55 -4.15 -5.52 28.16
N ASN A 56 -3.48 -4.37 28.37
CA ASN A 56 -2.17 -4.28 29.05
C ASN A 56 -1.08 -5.15 28.39
N LEU A 57 -1.21 -5.42 27.09
CA LEU A 57 -0.26 -6.21 26.31
C LEU A 57 0.53 -5.33 25.33
N LYS A 58 1.72 -5.81 25.00
CA LYS A 58 2.54 -5.25 23.91
C LYS A 58 2.31 -6.07 22.66
N HIS A 59 2.01 -5.39 21.56
CA HIS A 59 1.86 -6.01 20.25
C HIS A 59 2.88 -5.43 19.27
N THR A 60 3.26 -6.25 18.30
CA THR A 60 4.05 -5.80 17.15
C THR A 60 3.15 -4.98 16.24
N ALA A 61 3.56 -3.75 15.93
CA ALA A 61 2.87 -2.87 14.99
C ALA A 61 3.74 -2.69 13.75
N SER A 62 3.14 -2.88 12.57
CA SER A 62 3.83 -2.64 11.30
C SER A 62 4.20 -1.17 11.11
N GLU A 63 5.17 -0.89 10.23
CA GLU A 63 5.49 0.50 9.85
C GLU A 63 4.27 1.23 9.26
N ILE A 64 3.44 0.52 8.50
CA ILE A 64 2.20 1.04 7.89
C ILE A 64 1.18 1.44 8.93
N GLU A 65 0.96 0.58 9.93
CA GLU A 65 0.03 0.86 11.03
C GLU A 65 0.48 2.11 11.78
N HIS A 66 1.76 2.15 12.16
CA HIS A 66 2.31 3.29 12.88
C HIS A 66 2.26 4.59 12.06
N HIS A 67 2.60 4.50 10.77
CA HIS A 67 2.54 5.66 9.88
C HIS A 67 1.10 6.17 9.68
N ALA A 68 0.12 5.26 9.54
CA ALA A 68 -1.29 5.64 9.42
C ALA A 68 -1.81 6.39 10.66
N GLU A 69 -1.37 5.99 11.87
CA GLU A 69 -1.70 6.70 13.12
C GLU A 69 -1.21 8.14 13.09
N SER A 70 0.03 8.39 12.65
CA SER A 70 0.62 9.74 12.65
C SER A 70 0.26 10.59 11.43
N CYS A 71 0.02 9.97 10.27
CA CYS A 71 -0.14 10.68 9.00
C CYS A 71 -1.60 10.92 8.61
N SER A 72 -2.52 10.02 9.00
CA SER A 72 -3.87 9.97 8.42
C SER A 72 -4.93 9.43 9.39
N SER A 73 -4.78 9.71 10.69
CA SER A 73 -5.77 9.41 11.73
C SER A 73 -6.14 7.92 11.80
N SER A 74 -5.12 7.06 11.81
CA SER A 74 -5.20 5.60 12.02
C SER A 74 -5.81 4.79 10.87
N SER A 75 -6.01 5.42 9.71
CA SER A 75 -6.33 4.74 8.45
C SER A 75 -5.42 5.25 7.35
N GLY A 76 -4.98 4.42 6.40
CA GLY A 76 -4.02 4.85 5.38
C GLY A 76 -4.31 4.29 3.99
N LEU A 77 -3.86 5.03 2.98
CA LEU A 77 -3.82 4.64 1.58
C LEU A 77 -2.36 4.58 1.13
N PHE A 78 -1.96 3.46 0.54
CA PHE A 78 -0.59 3.22 0.12
C PHE A 78 -0.56 2.65 -1.29
N VAL A 79 0.46 2.98 -2.06
CA VAL A 79 0.71 2.37 -3.38
C VAL A 79 1.94 1.48 -3.32
N SER A 80 1.79 0.22 -3.75
CA SER A 80 2.86 -0.75 -3.88
C SER A 80 3.69 -0.51 -5.13
N LEU A 81 5.00 -0.32 -5.00
CA LEU A 81 5.88 -0.15 -6.15
C LEU A 81 6.17 -1.47 -6.87
N THR A 82 5.90 -2.63 -6.26
CA THR A 82 6.12 -3.95 -6.87
C THR A 82 4.93 -4.48 -7.65
N SER A 83 3.74 -3.88 -7.49
CA SER A 83 2.51 -4.36 -8.12
C SER A 83 1.56 -3.28 -8.61
N SER A 84 1.86 -1.99 -8.39
CA SER A 84 0.96 -0.84 -8.60
C SER A 84 -0.32 -0.82 -7.74
N MET A 85 -0.48 -1.81 -6.85
CA MET A 85 -1.68 -1.97 -6.04
C MET A 85 -1.83 -0.86 -5.01
N ILE A 86 -3.05 -0.38 -4.87
CA ILE A 86 -3.52 0.45 -3.78
C ILE A 86 -3.92 -0.44 -2.61
N ILE A 87 -3.31 -0.15 -1.46
CA ILE A 87 -3.51 -0.83 -0.19
C ILE A 87 -4.23 0.14 0.74
N VAL A 88 -5.31 -0.34 1.34
CA VAL A 88 -5.99 0.33 2.47
C VAL A 88 -5.53 -0.31 3.76
N ALA A 89 -5.26 0.47 4.80
CA ALA A 89 -4.92 -0.05 6.12
C ALA A 89 -5.72 0.67 7.21
N ARG A 90 -6.17 -0.08 8.23
CA ARG A 90 -6.84 0.44 9.43
C ARG A 90 -6.71 -0.56 10.57
N GLY A 91 -6.43 -0.07 11.78
CA GLY A 91 -6.52 -0.88 13.01
C GLY A 91 -5.71 -2.18 12.97
N GLY A 92 -4.46 -2.11 12.51
CA GLY A 92 -3.58 -3.28 12.42
C GLY A 92 -3.96 -4.28 11.32
N ARG A 93 -4.84 -3.90 10.39
CA ARG A 93 -5.22 -4.71 9.23
C ARG A 93 -5.00 -3.95 7.92
N ALA A 94 -4.82 -4.68 6.83
CA ALA A 94 -4.76 -4.13 5.49
C ALA A 94 -5.52 -4.98 4.47
N ALA A 95 -5.95 -4.35 3.37
CA ALA A 95 -6.57 -5.01 2.24
C ALA A 95 -6.14 -4.34 0.93
N ILE A 96 -6.29 -5.03 -0.19
CA ILE A 96 -6.04 -4.50 -1.53
C ILE A 96 -7.34 -3.88 -2.03
N TRP A 97 -7.32 -2.58 -2.33
CA TRP A 97 -8.46 -1.92 -2.99
C TRP A 97 -8.50 -2.23 -4.49
N GLY A 98 -7.34 -2.32 -5.13
CA GLY A 98 -7.17 -2.51 -6.57
C GLY A 98 -6.01 -1.66 -7.10
N THR A 99 -5.97 -1.36 -8.40
CA THR A 99 -4.96 -0.44 -8.96
C THR A 99 -5.60 0.75 -9.67
N VAL A 100 -4.97 1.92 -9.61
CA VAL A 100 -5.32 3.10 -10.42
C VAL A 100 -4.48 3.21 -11.68
N TYR A 101 -3.56 2.27 -11.93
CA TYR A 101 -2.67 2.24 -13.07
C TYR A 101 -3.02 1.09 -14.02
N LEU A 102 -3.25 1.39 -15.30
CA LEU A 102 -3.66 0.43 -16.32
C LEU A 102 -2.80 0.55 -17.56
N ASP A 103 -2.68 -0.53 -18.33
CA ASP A 103 -1.99 -0.48 -19.61
C ASP A 103 -2.81 0.27 -20.68
N ALA A 104 -2.26 0.38 -21.90
CA ALA A 104 -2.91 1.04 -23.02
C ALA A 104 -4.27 0.42 -23.43
N HIS A 105 -4.51 -0.84 -23.05
CA HIS A 105 -5.75 -1.57 -23.30
C HIS A 105 -6.73 -1.54 -22.11
N LYS A 106 -6.43 -0.74 -21.09
CA LYS A 106 -7.20 -0.66 -19.83
C LYS A 106 -7.16 -1.96 -19.02
N GLU A 107 -6.15 -2.80 -19.23
CA GLU A 107 -5.89 -3.99 -18.43
C GLU A 107 -4.92 -3.69 -17.28
N GLU A 108 -4.97 -4.51 -16.23
CA GLU A 108 -3.96 -4.50 -15.18
C GLU A 108 -2.71 -5.26 -15.64
N ASP A 109 -1.50 -4.70 -15.43
CA ASP A 109 -0.25 -5.47 -15.59
C ASP A 109 0.10 -6.17 -14.28
N ARG A 110 -0.33 -7.43 -14.22
CA ARG A 110 -0.25 -8.30 -13.04
C ARG A 110 1.18 -8.41 -12.52
N ASN A 111 1.44 -7.86 -11.32
CA ASN A 111 2.78 -7.81 -10.69
C ASN A 111 3.88 -7.20 -11.57
N LEU A 112 3.53 -6.35 -12.53
CA LEU A 112 4.46 -5.78 -13.51
C LEU A 112 5.23 -6.85 -14.31
N LYS A 113 4.74 -8.10 -14.34
CA LYS A 113 5.45 -9.25 -14.96
C LYS A 113 5.54 -9.13 -16.47
N ARG A 114 4.59 -8.44 -17.12
CA ARG A 114 4.60 -8.27 -18.58
C ARG A 114 5.52 -7.12 -19.00
N GLY A 115 5.94 -6.26 -18.06
CA GLY A 115 6.74 -5.07 -18.34
C GLY A 115 5.99 -4.06 -19.22
N LYS A 116 4.66 -4.05 -19.16
CA LYS A 116 3.86 -3.11 -19.95
C LYS A 116 3.89 -1.74 -19.30
N PRO A 117 4.02 -0.65 -20.09
CA PRO A 117 3.82 0.69 -19.58
C PRO A 117 2.42 0.82 -18.97
N LEU A 118 2.36 1.30 -17.74
CA LEU A 118 1.12 1.56 -17.02
C LEU A 118 0.87 3.07 -16.88
N TYR A 119 -0.38 3.45 -17.06
CA TYR A 119 -0.87 4.82 -17.10
C TYR A 119 -1.95 5.04 -16.06
N LEU A 120 -1.95 6.22 -15.44
CA LEU A 120 -2.92 6.62 -14.44
C LEU A 120 -4.31 6.68 -15.08
N CYS A 121 -5.23 5.88 -14.55
CA CYS A 121 -6.63 5.91 -14.91
C CYS A 121 -7.36 6.92 -14.02
N GLN A 122 -7.62 8.12 -14.55
CA GLN A 122 -8.28 9.19 -13.80
C GLN A 122 -9.66 8.77 -13.24
N THR A 123 -10.39 7.90 -13.95
CA THR A 123 -11.67 7.36 -13.47
C THR A 123 -11.49 6.52 -12.21
N ARG A 124 -10.50 5.59 -12.20
CA ARG A 124 -10.21 4.77 -11.01
C ARG A 124 -9.67 5.61 -9.85
N LEU A 125 -8.86 6.63 -10.12
CA LEU A 125 -8.38 7.55 -9.09
C LEU A 125 -9.55 8.31 -8.43
N LYS A 126 -10.49 8.84 -9.23
CA LYS A 126 -11.68 9.52 -8.70
C LYS A 126 -12.56 8.58 -7.86
N TRP A 127 -12.69 7.32 -8.27
CA TRP A 127 -13.40 6.31 -7.48
C TRP A 127 -12.69 6.00 -6.17
N LEU A 128 -11.37 5.86 -6.17
CA LEU A 128 -10.60 5.70 -4.93
C LEU A 128 -10.79 6.90 -3.98
N GLU A 129 -10.76 8.12 -4.50
CA GLU A 129 -10.97 9.34 -3.72
C GLU A 129 -12.39 9.39 -3.13
N PHE A 130 -13.40 9.01 -3.91
CA PHE A 130 -14.78 8.89 -3.46
C PHE A 130 -14.93 7.82 -2.38
N ASP A 131 -14.44 6.60 -2.64
CA ASP A 131 -14.50 5.49 -1.67
C ASP A 131 -13.82 5.89 -0.36
N TRP A 132 -12.67 6.57 -0.43
CA TRP A 132 -11.96 7.10 0.73
C TRP A 132 -12.82 8.09 1.53
N ALA A 133 -13.43 9.07 0.85
CA ALA A 133 -14.26 10.10 1.48
C ALA A 133 -15.49 9.50 2.17
N GLU A 134 -16.18 8.58 1.49
CA GLU A 134 -17.41 7.94 1.99
C GLU A 134 -17.14 6.75 2.91
N GLN A 135 -15.86 6.41 3.13
CA GLN A 135 -15.43 5.26 3.92
C GLN A 135 -15.89 3.89 3.36
N GLU A 136 -16.26 3.84 2.08
CA GLU A 136 -16.72 2.64 1.37
C GLU A 136 -15.60 1.60 1.20
N TRP A 137 -14.33 2.01 1.29
CA TRP A 137 -13.17 1.10 1.31
C TRP A 137 -13.21 0.06 2.45
N GLN A 138 -14.03 0.27 3.48
CA GLN A 138 -14.25 -0.73 4.52
C GLN A 138 -14.98 -1.97 3.98
N ARG A 139 -15.67 -1.86 2.84
CA ARG A 139 -16.37 -2.96 2.15
C ARG A 139 -15.45 -3.82 1.29
N VAL A 140 -14.18 -3.46 1.16
CA VAL A 140 -13.18 -4.30 0.49
C VAL A 140 -13.15 -5.67 1.17
N TYR A 141 -13.21 -6.71 0.36
CA TYR A 141 -13.17 -8.09 0.81
C TYR A 141 -11.74 -8.47 1.21
N ASN A 142 -11.59 -9.42 2.15
CA ASN A 142 -10.31 -10.00 2.59
C ASN A 142 -9.34 -9.01 3.27
N TRP A 143 -9.61 -8.73 4.54
CA TRP A 143 -8.68 -8.02 5.41
C TRP A 143 -7.65 -8.96 6.03
N TYR A 144 -6.37 -8.59 5.94
CA TYR A 144 -5.25 -9.34 6.48
C TYR A 144 -4.69 -8.66 7.71
N SER A 145 -4.28 -9.46 8.71
CA SER A 145 -3.59 -8.95 9.89
C SER A 145 -2.19 -8.48 9.54
N LEU A 146 -1.81 -7.27 9.98
CA LEU A 146 -0.46 -6.73 9.85
C LEU A 146 0.49 -7.21 10.95
N GLN A 147 0.02 -8.03 11.91
CA GLN A 147 0.89 -8.73 12.86
C GLN A 147 1.75 -9.80 12.15
N HIS A 148 1.30 -10.29 10.99
CA HIS A 148 1.97 -11.28 10.16
C HIS A 148 1.93 -10.84 8.68
N GLN A 149 2.79 -9.90 8.31
CA GLN A 149 2.80 -9.27 6.98
C GLN A 149 3.03 -10.27 5.84
N SER A 150 3.69 -11.40 6.10
CA SER A 150 4.02 -12.41 5.09
C SER A 150 2.81 -12.93 4.30
N SER A 151 1.68 -13.19 4.98
CA SER A 151 0.44 -13.62 4.32
C SER A 151 -0.10 -12.55 3.37
N PHE A 152 -0.10 -11.29 3.83
CA PHE A 152 -0.57 -10.17 3.01
C PHE A 152 0.36 -9.87 1.84
N ILE A 153 1.68 -9.94 2.06
CA ILE A 153 2.70 -9.77 1.02
C ILE A 153 2.57 -10.85 -0.05
N ASN A 154 2.35 -12.11 0.34
CA ASN A 154 2.09 -13.19 -0.60
C ASN A 154 0.79 -12.92 -1.37
N HIS A 155 -0.27 -12.47 -0.69
CA HIS A 155 -1.49 -12.08 -1.38
C HIS A 155 -1.28 -10.94 -2.38
N ILE A 156 -0.48 -9.91 -2.07
CA ILE A 156 -0.14 -8.87 -3.06
C ILE A 156 0.58 -9.46 -4.27
N ARG A 157 1.47 -10.44 -4.07
CA ARG A 157 2.19 -11.14 -5.15
C ARG A 157 1.28 -12.08 -5.96
N GLU A 158 0.20 -12.57 -5.37
CA GLU A 158 -0.71 -13.59 -5.94
C GLU A 158 -2.10 -13.06 -6.29
N CYS A 159 -2.42 -11.80 -6.00
CA CYS A 159 -3.76 -11.22 -6.16
C CYS A 159 -4.31 -11.29 -7.60
N HIS A 160 -3.45 -11.65 -8.57
CA HIS A 160 -3.81 -11.83 -9.96
C HIS A 160 -3.67 -13.27 -10.49
N THR A 161 -3.32 -14.25 -9.66
CA THR A 161 -3.14 -15.66 -10.07
C THR A 161 -4.40 -16.51 -9.89
N HIS A 162 -5.44 -15.98 -9.26
CA HIS A 162 -6.71 -16.67 -9.05
C HIS A 162 -7.84 -16.00 -9.82
N HIS A 163 -8.01 -16.39 -11.08
CA HIS A 163 -9.25 -16.33 -11.85
C HIS A 163 -9.38 -17.62 -12.65
#